data_AF-A0A2V7TX32-F1
#
_entry.id   AF-A0A2V7TX32-F1
#
_cell.length_a   1.000
_cell.length_b   1.000
_cell.length_c   1.000
_cell.angle_alpha   90.00
_cell.angle_beta   90.00
_cell.angle_gamma   90.00
#
_symmetry.space_group_name_H-M   'P 1'
#
loop_
_entity.id
_entity.type
_entity.pdbx_description
1 polymer ?
#
loop_
_entity_poly.entity_id
_entity_poly.type
_entity_poly.pdbx_seq_one_letter_code
_entity_poly.pdbx_strand_id
1 'polypeptide(L)'
;MLEAARRLRLAHEAGLQLRTVGLARGHGLQRDLALEDGIQRFVHRAHAPPADDLLDAVLADALHVPARAHCTLVLSSETEAPVVVGLGVDLVELARVAQALGRWGTRLVAKLMDEEEAAWLPEEAAARARALALAIAGKEATSKALGTGWSRGVRWRDVEVRLQPGPAVALRGGAAARAKALGSSGRTWARLELREELAVGEVRLLS
;
A
#
# COMPACT_ATOMS: atom_id res chain seq x y z
N MET A 1 -14.07 -41.67 7.02
CA MET A 1 -13.73 -41.87 5.60
C MET A 1 -13.90 -40.61 4.75
N LEU A 2 -14.93 -39.76 4.96
CA LEU A 2 -15.12 -38.51 4.19
C LEU A 2 -14.15 -37.36 4.53
N GLU A 3 -13.60 -37.31 5.75
CA GLU A 3 -12.78 -36.18 6.22
C GLU A 3 -11.34 -36.19 5.67
N ALA A 4 -10.80 -37.40 5.44
CA ALA A 4 -9.46 -37.58 4.87
C ALA A 4 -9.40 -37.20 3.38
N ALA A 5 -10.48 -37.45 2.62
CA ALA A 5 -10.58 -37.07 1.22
C ALA A 5 -10.69 -35.55 1.00
N ARG A 6 -11.26 -34.82 1.97
CA ARG A 6 -11.38 -33.35 1.92
C ARG A 6 -10.04 -32.64 2.17
N ARG A 7 -9.15 -33.21 2.98
CA ARG A 7 -7.80 -32.67 3.23
C ARG A 7 -6.84 -32.87 2.05
N LEU A 8 -7.03 -33.91 1.24
CA LEU A 8 -6.18 -34.18 0.07
C LEU A 8 -6.50 -33.29 -1.15
N ARG A 9 -7.73 -32.79 -1.30
CA ARG A 9 -8.07 -31.83 -2.39
C ARG A 9 -7.49 -30.43 -2.16
N LEU A 10 -7.52 -29.93 -0.92
CA LEU A 10 -6.93 -28.62 -0.58
C LEU A 10 -5.41 -28.58 -0.77
N ALA A 11 -4.72 -29.69 -0.51
CA ALA A 11 -3.27 -29.78 -0.74
C ALA A 11 -2.89 -29.83 -2.24
N HIS A 12 -3.76 -30.40 -3.09
CA HIS A 12 -3.53 -30.47 -4.54
C HIS A 12 -3.83 -29.13 -5.24
N GLU A 13 -4.86 -28.41 -4.79
CA GLU A 13 -5.20 -27.07 -5.31
C GLU A 13 -4.18 -26.00 -4.88
N ALA A 14 -3.68 -26.06 -3.64
CA ALA A 14 -2.56 -25.22 -3.20
C ALA A 14 -1.27 -25.50 -3.99
N GLY A 15 -1.03 -26.77 -4.37
CA GLY A 15 0.10 -27.19 -5.19
C GLY A 15 0.04 -26.71 -6.65
N LEU A 16 -1.14 -26.35 -7.17
CA LEU A 16 -1.30 -25.78 -8.51
C LEU A 16 -1.09 -24.26 -8.50
N GLN A 17 -1.54 -23.56 -7.46
CA GLN A 17 -1.28 -22.12 -7.29
C GLN A 17 0.20 -21.83 -6.99
N LEU A 18 0.89 -22.72 -6.26
CA LEU A 18 2.33 -22.59 -6.00
C LEU A 18 3.21 -22.92 -7.22
N ARG A 19 2.72 -23.69 -8.21
CA ARG A 19 3.45 -23.90 -9.48
C ARG A 19 3.46 -22.67 -10.36
N THR A 20 2.44 -21.82 -10.29
CA THR A 20 2.38 -20.56 -11.04
C THR A 20 3.40 -19.54 -10.53
N VAL A 21 3.76 -19.59 -9.24
CA VAL A 21 4.84 -18.77 -8.67
C VAL A 21 6.23 -19.28 -9.11
N GLY A 22 6.35 -20.57 -9.43
CA GLY A 22 7.59 -21.21 -9.87
C GLY A 22 8.08 -20.83 -11.27
N LEU A 23 7.26 -20.21 -12.11
CA LEU A 23 7.62 -19.83 -13.49
C LEU A 23 7.92 -18.34 -13.69
N ALA A 24 7.77 -17.50 -12.66
CA ALA A 24 8.18 -16.10 -12.71
C ALA A 24 9.70 -15.89 -12.48
N ARG A 25 10.53 -16.93 -12.65
CA ARG A 25 12.00 -16.86 -12.54
C ARG A 25 12.71 -16.44 -13.84
N GLY A 26 11.98 -15.92 -14.84
CA GLY A 26 12.52 -15.70 -16.20
C GLY A 26 12.48 -14.27 -16.75
N HIS A 27 11.95 -13.27 -16.04
CA HIS A 27 11.94 -11.90 -16.53
C HIS A 27 12.85 -11.02 -15.67
N GLY A 28 14.09 -10.88 -16.14
CA GLY A 28 15.09 -9.99 -15.54
C GLY A 28 14.57 -8.56 -15.43
N LEU A 29 14.32 -8.13 -14.20
CA LEU A 29 14.10 -6.73 -13.84
C LEU A 29 15.45 -5.98 -13.81
N GLN A 30 16.18 -6.03 -14.92
CA GLN A 30 17.33 -5.17 -15.17
C GLN A 30 16.82 -3.89 -15.83
N ARG A 31 17.05 -2.74 -15.19
CA ARG A 31 17.72 -1.62 -15.87
C ARG A 31 18.19 -0.56 -14.89
N ASP A 32 19.49 -0.33 -15.01
CA ASP A 32 20.34 0.45 -14.15
C ASP A 32 20.06 1.95 -14.18
N LEU A 33 20.45 2.53 -13.05
CA LEU A 33 20.25 3.90 -12.64
C LEU A 33 21.51 4.75 -12.92
N ALA A 34 21.41 5.74 -13.79
CA ALA A 34 22.39 6.83 -13.88
C ALA A 34 21.71 8.19 -13.70
N LEU A 35 22.38 9.05 -12.93
CA LEU A 35 21.89 10.28 -12.31
C LEU A 35 22.52 11.50 -12.98
N GLU A 36 21.66 12.47 -13.31
CA GLU A 36 21.86 13.92 -13.08
C GLU A 36 20.48 14.62 -13.04
N ASP A 37 19.43 13.97 -13.59
CA ASP A 37 17.99 14.33 -13.51
C ASP A 37 17.13 13.51 -12.50
N GLY A 38 17.76 12.66 -11.67
CA GLY A 38 17.14 11.43 -11.13
C GLY A 38 16.21 11.54 -9.91
N ILE A 39 16.02 12.69 -9.28
CA ILE A 39 15.16 12.79 -8.07
C ILE A 39 13.70 13.11 -8.44
N GLN A 40 13.42 13.79 -9.56
CA GLN A 40 12.05 14.19 -9.92
C GLN A 40 11.27 13.11 -10.70
N ARG A 41 11.92 12.34 -11.58
CA ARG A 41 11.25 11.28 -12.37
C ARG A 41 11.03 9.96 -11.63
N PHE A 42 11.61 9.77 -10.44
CA PHE A 42 11.48 8.56 -9.62
C PHE A 42 10.04 8.25 -9.18
N VAL A 43 9.11 9.22 -9.24
CA VAL A 43 7.78 9.11 -8.62
C VAL A 43 6.64 9.42 -9.61
N HIS A 44 6.94 9.69 -10.89
CA HIS A 44 5.94 10.21 -11.86
C HIS A 44 5.91 9.48 -13.22
N ARG A 45 5.72 8.15 -13.19
CA ARG A 45 4.99 7.51 -14.29
C ARG A 45 3.90 6.62 -13.73
N ALA A 46 2.66 7.11 -13.83
CA ALA A 46 1.48 6.28 -13.76
C ALA A 46 1.62 5.13 -14.77
N HIS A 47 1.23 3.92 -14.36
CA HIS A 47 0.83 2.92 -15.35
C HIS A 47 -0.23 3.56 -16.23
N ALA A 48 -0.13 3.38 -17.55
CA ALA A 48 -1.31 3.55 -18.39
C ALA A 48 -2.42 2.66 -17.80
N PRO A 49 -3.68 3.13 -17.73
CA PRO A 49 -4.76 2.24 -17.32
C PRO A 49 -4.67 0.97 -18.18
N PRO A 50 -4.78 -0.23 -17.61
CA PRO A 50 -4.88 -1.42 -18.44
C PRO A 50 -6.01 -1.15 -19.44
N ALA A 51 -5.71 -1.36 -20.73
CA ALA A 51 -6.76 -1.39 -21.74
C ALA A 51 -7.87 -2.35 -21.25
N ASP A 52 -9.11 -1.95 -21.50
CA ASP A 52 -10.36 -2.44 -20.88
C ASP A 52 -10.67 -3.96 -20.98
N ASP A 53 -9.73 -4.83 -21.33
CA ASP A 53 -10.05 -6.20 -21.72
C ASP A 53 -9.77 -7.28 -20.63
N LEU A 54 -9.34 -6.91 -19.42
CA LEU A 54 -9.05 -7.92 -18.36
C LEU A 54 -10.17 -8.11 -17.33
N LEU A 55 -11.11 -7.17 -17.22
CA LEU A 55 -12.25 -7.29 -16.31
C LEU A 55 -13.31 -8.30 -16.81
N ASP A 56 -13.48 -8.43 -18.13
CA ASP A 56 -14.45 -9.37 -18.70
C ASP A 56 -14.01 -10.84 -18.55
N ALA A 57 -12.70 -11.12 -18.61
CA ALA A 57 -12.19 -12.48 -18.47
C ALA A 57 -12.23 -13.02 -17.01
N VAL A 58 -12.07 -12.13 -16.02
CA VAL A 58 -12.09 -12.52 -14.60
C VAL A 58 -13.54 -12.59 -14.05
N LEU A 59 -14.46 -11.78 -14.58
CA LEU A 59 -15.87 -11.79 -14.16
C LEU A 59 -16.69 -12.92 -14.81
N ALA A 60 -16.31 -13.41 -16.00
CA ALA A 60 -17.06 -14.46 -16.69
C ALA A 60 -16.97 -15.84 -16.00
N ASP A 61 -15.82 -16.17 -15.39
CA ASP A 61 -15.59 -17.51 -14.82
C ASP A 61 -15.94 -17.64 -13.32
N ALA A 62 -16.18 -16.51 -12.64
CA ALA A 62 -16.51 -16.48 -11.21
C ALA A 62 -18.02 -16.38 -10.91
N LEU A 63 -18.87 -16.28 -11.93
CA LEU A 63 -20.32 -16.05 -11.79
C LEU A 63 -21.22 -17.24 -12.13
N HIS A 64 -20.73 -18.48 -12.04
CA HIS A 64 -21.64 -19.62 -11.81
C HIS A 64 -22.04 -19.69 -10.33
N VAL A 65 -22.64 -18.60 -9.84
CA VAL A 65 -23.35 -18.56 -8.56
C VAL A 65 -24.74 -19.14 -8.83
N PRO A 66 -25.16 -20.25 -8.19
CA PRO A 66 -26.52 -20.71 -8.33
C PRO A 66 -27.46 -19.58 -7.85
N ALA A 67 -28.32 -19.14 -8.75
CA ALA A 67 -29.30 -18.11 -8.47
C ALA A 67 -30.09 -18.45 -7.18
N ARG A 68 -30.22 -17.44 -6.30
CA ARG A 68 -30.96 -17.41 -5.02
C ARG A 68 -30.15 -17.64 -3.74
N ALA A 69 -29.14 -16.81 -3.51
CA ALA A 69 -28.80 -16.41 -2.15
C ALA A 69 -29.24 -14.95 -1.95
N HIS A 70 -30.43 -14.75 -1.39
CA HIS A 70 -30.82 -13.44 -0.88
C HIS A 70 -29.93 -13.15 0.33
N CYS A 71 -28.92 -12.30 0.14
CA CYS A 71 -28.10 -11.79 1.22
C CYS A 71 -28.89 -10.65 1.88
N THR A 72 -29.61 -10.96 2.96
CA THR A 72 -30.27 -9.94 3.78
C THR A 72 -29.23 -9.31 4.68
N LEU A 73 -28.78 -8.10 4.33
CA LEU A 73 -27.95 -7.27 5.20
C LEU A 73 -28.82 -6.74 6.35
N VAL A 74 -28.62 -7.28 7.55
CA VAL A 74 -29.17 -6.70 8.78
C VAL A 74 -28.21 -5.61 9.23
N LEU A 75 -28.58 -4.35 9.01
CA LEU A 75 -27.87 -3.19 9.55
C LEU A 75 -28.42 -2.93 10.96
N SER A 76 -27.73 -3.44 11.97
CA SER A 76 -28.00 -3.11 13.37
C SER A 76 -27.47 -1.72 13.66
N SER A 77 -28.36 -0.73 13.77
CA SER A 77 -27.99 0.64 14.10
C SER A 77 -27.82 0.81 15.61
N GLU A 78 -26.63 0.58 16.16
CA GLU A 78 -26.21 1.23 17.42
C GLU A 78 -24.69 1.48 17.38
N THR A 79 -24.34 2.77 17.45
CA THR A 79 -23.02 3.41 17.17
C THR A 79 -22.73 3.57 15.68
N GLU A 80 -22.80 4.82 15.20
CA GLU A 80 -22.46 5.18 13.82
C GLU A 80 -20.96 4.90 13.58
N ALA A 81 -20.65 3.70 13.08
CA ALA A 81 -19.29 3.34 12.73
C ALA A 81 -18.79 4.34 11.68
N PRO A 82 -17.58 4.89 11.83
CA PRO A 82 -17.10 5.93 10.92
C PRO A 82 -17.09 5.40 9.48
N VAL A 83 -17.71 6.15 8.57
CA VAL A 83 -17.79 5.78 7.16
C VAL A 83 -16.40 5.94 6.54
N VAL A 84 -15.96 4.93 5.79
CA VAL A 84 -14.70 5.01 5.04
C VAL A 84 -14.95 5.80 3.76
N VAL A 85 -14.30 6.95 3.63
CA VAL A 85 -14.42 7.83 2.45
C VAL A 85 -13.28 7.65 1.45
N GLY A 86 -12.24 6.91 1.83
CA GLY A 86 -11.12 6.56 0.96
C GLY A 86 -10.30 5.41 1.54
N LEU A 87 -9.77 4.55 0.66
CA LEU A 87 -8.93 3.40 1.01
C LEU A 87 -7.71 3.39 0.09
N GLY A 88 -6.55 3.09 0.66
CA GLY A 88 -5.36 2.81 -0.12
C GLY A 88 -4.49 1.73 0.51
N VAL A 89 -3.86 0.94 -0.36
CA VAL A 89 -2.93 -0.14 0.00
C VAL A 89 -1.67 0.00 -0.82
N ASP A 90 -0.52 -0.24 -0.21
CA ASP A 90 0.77 -0.24 -0.89
C ASP A 90 1.77 -1.26 -0.32
N LEU A 91 2.70 -1.69 -1.17
CA LEU A 91 3.73 -2.67 -0.87
C LEU A 91 5.10 -2.13 -1.28
N VAL A 92 6.07 -2.15 -0.35
CA VAL A 92 7.40 -1.61 -0.56
C VAL A 92 8.47 -2.65 -0.23
N GLU A 93 9.37 -2.92 -1.17
CA GLU A 93 10.49 -3.85 -0.98
C GLU A 93 11.58 -3.25 -0.09
N LEU A 94 11.96 -3.97 0.97
CA LEU A 94 12.98 -3.54 1.93
C LEU A 94 14.35 -3.38 1.27
N ALA A 95 14.72 -4.31 0.38
CA ALA A 95 16.01 -4.28 -0.32
C ALA A 95 16.17 -3.02 -1.17
N ARG A 96 15.09 -2.58 -1.84
CA ARG A 96 15.10 -1.36 -2.66
C ARG A 96 15.24 -0.11 -1.80
N VAL A 97 14.59 -0.05 -0.65
CA VAL A 97 14.74 1.07 0.29
C VAL A 97 16.14 1.12 0.88
N ALA A 98 16.71 -0.03 1.24
CA ALA A 98 18.09 -0.10 1.74
C ALA A 98 19.10 0.38 0.68
N GLN A 99 18.95 -0.04 -0.58
CA GLN A 99 19.79 0.41 -1.68
C GLN A 99 19.66 1.93 -1.92
N ALA A 100 18.43 2.44 -1.95
CA ALA A 100 18.15 3.87 -2.11
C ALA A 100 18.73 4.71 -0.96
N LEU A 101 18.59 4.23 0.28
CA LEU A 101 19.14 4.88 1.46
C LEU A 101 20.68 4.87 1.42
N GLY A 102 21.30 3.77 1.02
CA GLY A 102 22.76 3.70 0.84
C GLY A 102 23.27 4.67 -0.23
N ARG A 103 22.49 4.88 -1.30
CA ARG A 103 22.86 5.78 -2.40
C ARG A 103 22.66 7.26 -2.09
N TRP A 104 21.56 7.61 -1.43
CA TRP A 104 21.13 9.01 -1.29
C TRP A 104 21.12 9.53 0.15
N GLY A 105 21.20 8.65 1.13
CA GLY A 105 21.33 8.98 2.55
C GLY A 105 20.31 10.01 3.02
N THR A 106 20.80 11.08 3.61
CA THR A 106 20.00 12.17 4.20
C THR A 106 19.15 12.92 3.17
N ARG A 107 19.55 12.99 1.89
CA ARG A 107 18.76 13.64 0.84
C ARG A 107 17.45 12.92 0.57
N LEU A 108 17.45 11.58 0.65
CA LEU A 108 16.23 10.78 0.51
C LEU A 108 15.29 11.06 1.69
N VAL A 109 15.83 11.04 2.91
CA VAL A 109 15.07 11.29 4.14
C VAL A 109 14.42 12.68 4.11
N ALA A 110 15.19 13.74 3.83
CA ALA A 110 14.68 15.12 3.78
C ALA A 110 13.64 15.37 2.67
N LYS A 111 13.58 14.49 1.65
CA LYS A 111 12.54 14.54 0.63
C LYS A 111 11.24 13.91 1.11
N LEU A 112 11.33 12.79 1.83
CA LEU A 112 10.18 11.97 2.24
C LEU A 112 9.48 12.50 3.49
N MET A 113 10.23 13.08 4.41
CA MET A 113 9.76 13.43 5.75
C MET A 113 10.35 14.76 6.22
N ASP A 114 9.63 15.43 7.11
CA ASP A 114 10.12 16.60 7.82
C ASP A 114 11.05 16.21 8.97
N GLU A 115 11.76 17.18 9.53
CA GLU A 115 12.77 16.96 10.56
C GLU A 115 12.20 16.28 11.81
N GLU A 116 11.00 16.67 12.23
CA GLU A 116 10.30 16.06 13.38
C GLU A 116 10.00 14.58 13.16
N GLU A 117 9.56 14.20 11.96
CA GLU A 117 9.29 12.79 11.60
C GLU A 117 10.61 12.01 11.46
N ALA A 118 11.64 12.61 10.85
CA ALA A 118 12.95 12.01 10.67
C ALA A 118 13.70 11.76 11.99
N ALA A 119 13.43 12.56 13.02
CA ALA A 119 14.03 12.39 14.35
C ALA A 119 13.65 11.06 15.02
N TRP A 120 12.53 10.44 14.62
CA TRP A 120 12.10 9.14 15.13
C TRP A 120 12.71 7.95 14.40
N LEU A 121 13.51 8.17 13.36
CA LEU A 121 14.16 7.09 12.63
C LEU A 121 15.26 6.45 13.49
N PRO A 122 15.35 5.10 13.51
CA PRO A 122 16.46 4.40 14.13
C PRO A 122 17.82 4.83 13.58
N GLU A 123 18.85 4.75 14.42
CA GLU A 123 20.24 4.97 14.01
C GLU A 123 20.81 3.77 13.26
N GLU A 124 20.46 2.55 13.69
CA GLU A 124 20.91 1.30 13.05
C GLU A 124 20.38 1.20 11.61
N ALA A 125 21.27 0.92 10.65
CA ALA A 125 21.00 1.07 9.22
C ALA A 125 19.86 0.17 8.71
N ALA A 126 19.81 -1.10 9.14
CA ALA A 126 18.77 -2.03 8.71
C ALA A 126 17.40 -1.66 9.31
N ALA A 127 17.35 -1.31 10.59
CA ALA A 127 16.16 -0.81 11.27
C ALA A 127 15.68 0.51 10.65
N ARG A 128 16.60 1.41 10.29
CA ARG A 128 16.31 2.66 9.58
C ARG A 128 15.69 2.41 8.21
N ALA A 129 16.24 1.48 7.43
CA ALA A 129 15.69 1.10 6.13
C ALA A 129 14.28 0.48 6.27
N ARG A 130 14.05 -0.38 7.27
CA ARG A 130 12.73 -0.94 7.57
C ARG A 130 11.72 0.13 7.98
N ALA A 131 12.11 1.05 8.85
CA ALA A 131 11.25 2.17 9.27
C ALA A 131 10.89 3.08 8.09
N LEU A 132 11.88 3.39 7.23
CA LEU A 132 11.65 4.14 6.00
C LEU A 132 10.71 3.40 5.04
N ALA A 133 10.84 2.09 4.90
CA ALA A 133 9.96 1.31 4.03
C ALA A 133 8.50 1.35 4.51
N LEU A 134 8.27 1.22 5.81
CA LEU A 134 6.94 1.37 6.41
C LEU A 134 6.38 2.78 6.22
N ALA A 135 7.23 3.81 6.37
CA ALA A 135 6.83 5.19 6.13
C ALA A 135 6.45 5.43 4.66
N ILE A 136 7.25 4.91 3.71
CA ILE A 136 6.94 5.01 2.28
C ILE A 136 5.62 4.30 1.98
N ALA A 137 5.43 3.06 2.45
CA ALA A 137 4.20 2.30 2.24
C ALA A 137 2.98 3.05 2.82
N GLY A 138 3.08 3.60 4.03
CA GLY A 138 2.00 4.39 4.63
C GLY A 138 1.69 5.67 3.85
N LYS A 139 2.72 6.39 3.39
CA LYS A 139 2.57 7.62 2.59
C LYS A 139 1.94 7.33 1.22
N GLU A 140 2.36 6.28 0.53
CA GLU A 140 1.78 5.88 -0.76
C GLU A 140 0.35 5.35 -0.61
N ALA A 141 0.08 4.51 0.40
CA ALA A 141 -1.26 4.07 0.73
C ALA A 141 -2.19 5.26 1.00
N THR A 142 -1.70 6.27 1.73
CA THR A 142 -2.46 7.52 1.97
C THR A 142 -2.75 8.27 0.68
N SER A 143 -1.74 8.43 -0.18
CA SER A 143 -1.85 9.09 -1.49
C SER A 143 -2.90 8.43 -2.40
N LYS A 144 -2.99 7.10 -2.36
CA LYS A 144 -4.04 6.32 -3.04
C LYS A 144 -5.40 6.53 -2.42
N ALA A 145 -5.51 6.53 -1.08
CA ALA A 145 -6.76 6.80 -0.38
C ALA A 145 -7.35 8.18 -0.69
N LEU A 146 -6.49 9.17 -0.97
CA LEU A 146 -6.87 10.54 -1.39
C LEU A 146 -7.28 10.65 -2.88
N GLY A 147 -7.04 9.61 -3.68
CA GLY A 147 -7.34 9.57 -5.10
C GLY A 147 -6.57 10.60 -5.94
N THR A 148 -5.42 11.09 -5.47
CA THR A 148 -4.61 12.12 -6.15
C THR A 148 -3.32 11.58 -6.75
N GLY A 149 -2.79 10.48 -6.21
CA GLY A 149 -1.36 10.20 -6.32
C GLY A 149 -0.55 11.39 -5.75
N TRP A 150 0.72 11.51 -6.15
CA TRP A 150 1.58 12.67 -5.81
C TRP A 150 1.37 13.88 -6.72
N SER A 151 0.30 13.85 -7.51
CA SER A 151 -0.13 14.97 -8.34
C SER A 151 -1.20 15.78 -7.59
N ARG A 152 -1.55 16.98 -8.08
CA ARG A 152 -2.65 17.81 -7.53
C ARG A 152 -2.40 18.37 -6.12
N GLY A 153 -1.15 18.73 -5.82
CA GLY A 153 -0.81 19.54 -4.64
C GLY A 153 -0.57 18.77 -3.35
N VAL A 154 -0.64 17.43 -3.36
CA VAL A 154 -0.26 16.58 -2.23
C VAL A 154 1.22 16.20 -2.33
N ARG A 155 2.02 16.56 -1.33
CA ARG A 155 3.46 16.25 -1.22
C ARG A 155 3.70 15.12 -0.23
N TRP A 156 4.85 14.46 -0.33
CA TRP A 156 5.27 13.43 0.62
C TRP A 156 5.22 13.88 2.09
N ARG A 157 5.61 15.13 2.34
CA ARG A 157 5.62 15.75 3.67
C ARG A 157 4.25 16.21 4.16
N ASP A 158 3.25 16.23 3.29
CA ASP A 158 1.88 16.48 3.70
C ASP A 158 1.26 15.27 4.43
N VAL A 159 1.95 14.12 4.41
CA VAL A 159 1.53 12.90 5.10
C VAL A 159 2.61 12.54 6.10
N GLU A 160 2.31 12.57 7.39
CA GLU A 160 3.24 12.19 8.45
C GLU A 160 2.92 10.76 8.90
N VAL A 161 3.92 9.87 8.93
CA VAL A 161 3.77 8.49 9.39
C VAL A 161 4.51 8.30 10.70
N ARG A 162 3.78 7.90 11.74
CA ARG A 162 4.34 7.53 13.04
C ARG A 162 4.24 6.03 13.23
N LEU A 163 5.31 5.39 13.69
CA LEU A 163 5.35 3.94 13.92
C LEU A 163 5.18 3.57 15.41
N GLN A 164 5.42 4.52 16.32
CA GLN A 164 5.41 4.32 17.77
C GLN A 164 4.53 5.40 18.44
N PRO A 165 3.72 5.08 19.47
CA PRO A 165 3.51 3.76 20.11
C PRO A 165 2.65 2.78 19.29
N GLY A 166 2.22 3.18 18.09
CA GLY A 166 1.56 2.34 17.10
C GLY A 166 1.48 3.08 15.75
N PRO A 167 1.15 2.38 14.65
CA PRO A 167 1.10 2.99 13.33
C PRO A 167 -0.02 4.04 13.27
N ALA A 168 0.34 5.28 12.95
CA ALA A 168 -0.59 6.39 12.79
C ALA A 168 -0.19 7.23 11.58
N VAL A 169 -1.20 7.80 10.91
CA VAL A 169 -1.04 8.69 9.76
C VAL A 169 -1.71 10.01 10.06
N ALA A 170 -0.96 11.10 10.01
CA ALA A 170 -1.51 12.45 10.12
C ALA A 170 -1.43 13.16 8.76
N LEU A 171 -2.50 13.90 8.42
CA LEU A 171 -2.59 14.65 7.18
C LEU A 171 -2.38 16.15 7.45
N ARG A 172 -1.56 16.78 6.63
CA ARG A 172 -1.21 18.21 6.68
C ARG A 172 -1.29 18.80 5.27
N GLY A 173 -1.16 20.12 5.16
CA GLY A 173 -1.03 20.80 3.87
C GLY A 173 -2.04 20.35 2.80
N GLY A 174 -1.54 19.97 1.63
CA GLY A 174 -2.36 19.53 0.50
C GLY A 174 -3.14 18.24 0.77
N ALA A 175 -2.58 17.30 1.54
CA ALA A 175 -3.24 16.04 1.89
C ALA A 175 -4.50 16.29 2.74
N ALA A 176 -4.40 17.16 3.75
CA ALA A 176 -5.53 17.53 4.60
C ALA A 176 -6.63 18.25 3.80
N ALA A 177 -6.24 19.20 2.94
CA ALA A 177 -7.18 19.90 2.07
C ALA A 177 -7.93 18.93 1.13
N ARG A 178 -7.22 17.95 0.57
CA ARG A 178 -7.82 16.93 -0.28
C ARG A 178 -8.75 15.99 0.49
N ALA A 179 -8.34 15.52 1.67
CA ALA A 179 -9.17 14.66 2.51
C ALA A 179 -10.49 15.33 2.86
N LYS A 180 -10.45 16.62 3.23
CA LYS A 180 -11.65 17.42 3.50
C LYS A 180 -12.56 17.53 2.28
N ALA A 181 -12.00 17.72 1.09
CA ALA A 181 -12.77 17.75 -0.16
C ALA A 181 -13.43 16.41 -0.52
N LEU A 182 -12.96 15.29 0.05
CA LEU A 182 -13.58 13.96 -0.06
C LEU A 182 -14.62 13.68 1.04
N GLY A 183 -14.87 14.63 1.94
CA GLY A 183 -15.78 14.44 3.07
C GLY A 183 -15.16 13.73 4.28
N SER A 184 -13.83 13.66 4.36
CA SER A 184 -13.16 13.12 5.55
C SER A 184 -13.19 14.10 6.73
N SER A 185 -13.34 13.58 7.94
CA SER A 185 -13.11 14.33 9.19
C SER A 185 -11.63 14.62 9.46
N GLY A 186 -10.71 14.13 8.61
CA GLY A 186 -9.27 14.17 8.81
C GLY A 186 -8.75 13.02 9.70
N ARG A 187 -9.65 12.21 10.28
CA ARG A 187 -9.27 11.00 11.00
C ARG A 187 -8.85 9.91 10.02
N THR A 188 -7.84 9.15 10.41
CA THR A 188 -7.32 8.03 9.63
C THR A 188 -7.29 6.77 10.50
N TRP A 189 -7.42 5.63 9.84
CA TRP A 189 -7.00 4.35 10.39
C TRP A 189 -5.86 3.82 9.54
N ALA A 190 -4.82 3.28 10.17
CA ALA A 190 -3.64 2.78 9.47
C ALA A 190 -3.17 1.46 10.05
N ARG A 191 -2.74 0.57 9.16
CA ARG A 191 -2.01 -0.66 9.49
C ARG A 191 -0.73 -0.67 8.67
N LEU A 192 0.40 -0.71 9.37
CA LEU A 192 1.74 -0.79 8.78
C LEU A 192 2.43 -2.02 9.35
N GLU A 193 2.85 -2.94 8.49
CA GLU A 193 3.48 -4.19 8.92
C GLU A 193 4.60 -4.63 8.01
N LEU A 194 5.58 -5.32 8.58
CA LEU A 194 6.62 -6.01 7.82
C LEU A 194 6.20 -7.45 7.57
N ARG A 195 6.35 -7.91 6.33
CA ARG A 195 6.10 -9.29 5.89
C ARG A 195 7.27 -9.74 5.05
N GLU A 196 8.12 -10.60 5.64
CA GLU A 196 9.33 -11.09 5.00
C GLU A 196 10.21 -9.94 4.49
N GLU A 197 10.28 -9.74 3.18
CA GLU A 197 11.07 -8.70 2.51
C GLU A 197 10.25 -7.46 2.09
N LEU A 198 9.00 -7.37 2.52
CA LEU A 198 8.06 -6.30 2.17
C LEU A 198 7.61 -5.51 3.41
N ALA A 199 7.39 -4.22 3.21
CA ALA A 199 6.58 -3.38 4.06
C ALA A 199 5.19 -3.23 3.42
N VAL A 200 4.14 -3.47 4.19
CA VAL A 200 2.74 -3.37 3.78
C VAL A 200 2.11 -2.19 4.49
N GLY A 201 1.46 -1.31 3.72
CA GLY A 201 0.68 -0.20 4.27
C GLY A 201 -0.77 -0.26 3.81
N GLU A 202 -1.69 -0.17 4.76
CA GLU A 202 -3.12 0.02 4.51
C GLU A 202 -3.58 1.27 5.26
N VAL A 203 -4.26 2.19 4.56
CA VAL A 203 -4.77 3.43 5.13
C VAL A 203 -6.21 3.65 4.71
N ARG A 204 -7.04 4.03 5.69
CA ARG A 204 -8.45 4.40 5.50
C ARG A 204 -8.67 5.83 5.97
N LEU A 205 -9.34 6.63 5.13
CA LEU A 205 -9.84 7.95 5.48
C LEU A 205 -11.25 7.82 6.03
N LEU A 206 -11.52 8.47 7.16
CA LEU A 206 -12.79 8.34 7.87
C LEU A 206 -13.58 9.65 7.77
N SER A 207 -14.92 9.54 7.77
CA SER A 207 -15.85 10.67 7.90
C SER A 207 -15.96 11.19 9.33
#